data_AF-A0A101J470-F1
#
_entry.id   AF-A0A101J470-F1
#
_cell.length_a   1.000
_cell.length_b   1.000
_cell.length_c   1.000
_cell.angle_alpha   90.00
_cell.angle_beta   90.00
_cell.angle_gamma   90.00
#
_symmetry.space_group_name_H-M   'P 1'
#
loop_
_entity.id
_entity.type
_entity.pdbx_description
1 polymer ?
#
loop_
_entity_poly.entity_id
_entity_poly.type
_entity_poly.pdbx_seq_one_letter_code
_entity_poly.pdbx_strand_id
1 'polypeptide(L)'
;MNAYKKYKNRLEQFLQTRRGKRFINFAYSFGAAIVILGAMFKLLHFPFGNEMLFIGMVTEVCVFIISAFDTPVRDYPWEQVFPVLASQNPEEHPNFSADTFRPSP
;
A
#
# COMPACT_ATOMS: atom_id res chain seq x y z
N MET A 1 17.41 27.73 0.54
CA MET A 1 18.00 27.22 1.79
C MET A 1 18.25 25.73 1.62
N ASN A 2 19.52 25.35 1.55
CA ASN A 2 20.01 24.02 1.17
C ASN A 2 19.83 22.98 2.29
N ALA A 3 19.81 21.70 1.86
CA ALA A 3 20.20 20.51 2.62
C ALA A 3 19.21 19.90 3.63
N TYR A 4 17.98 19.60 3.22
CA TYR A 4 17.19 18.57 3.91
C TYR A 4 17.69 17.16 3.54
N LYS A 5 18.76 16.78 4.24
CA LYS A 5 19.12 15.42 4.70
C LYS A 5 18.92 14.28 3.68
N LYS A 6 19.80 14.28 2.69
CA LYS A 6 20.20 13.12 1.87
C LYS A 6 21.03 12.13 2.70
N TYR A 7 20.42 11.46 3.67
CA TYR A 7 21.02 10.32 4.40
C TYR A 7 20.11 9.10 4.17
N LYS A 8 20.24 8.45 3.01
CA LYS A 8 20.95 7.17 2.89
C LYS A 8 20.38 6.11 3.84
N ASN A 9 19.46 5.31 3.34
CA ASN A 9 19.38 3.89 3.66
C ASN A 9 19.47 3.13 2.33
N ARG A 10 20.57 2.39 2.11
CA ARG A 10 20.71 1.54 0.90
C ARG A 10 19.57 0.51 0.79
N LEU A 11 18.97 0.17 1.93
CA LEU A 11 17.75 -0.63 2.01
C LEU A 11 16.57 0.06 1.33
N GLU A 12 16.26 1.32 1.66
CA GLU A 12 15.16 2.07 1.04
C GLU A 12 15.33 2.18 -0.48
N GLN A 13 16.54 2.50 -0.96
CA GLN A 13 16.81 2.52 -2.41
C GLN A 13 16.64 1.15 -3.08
N PHE A 14 16.97 0.06 -2.39
CA PHE A 14 16.79 -1.30 -2.88
C PHE A 14 15.30 -1.72 -2.87
N LEU A 15 14.56 -1.37 -1.82
CA LEU A 15 13.12 -1.62 -1.67
C LEU A 15 12.29 -0.83 -2.71
N GLN A 16 12.70 0.40 -3.04
CA GLN A 16 12.06 1.22 -4.07
C GLN A 16 12.25 0.68 -5.50
N THR A 17 13.17 -0.25 -5.71
CA THR A 17 13.36 -0.90 -7.01
C THR A 17 12.15 -1.79 -7.35
N ARG A 18 11.82 -1.94 -8.65
CA ARG A 18 10.70 -2.76 -9.14
C ARG A 18 10.70 -4.20 -8.60
N ARG A 19 11.88 -4.73 -8.27
CA ARG A 19 12.06 -6.05 -7.63
C ARG A 19 11.77 -6.02 -6.13
N GLY A 20 12.19 -4.97 -5.41
CA GLY A 20 11.95 -4.79 -3.97
C GLY A 20 10.46 -4.70 -3.65
N LYS A 21 9.71 -3.88 -4.39
CA LYS A 21 8.24 -3.78 -4.24
C LYS A 21 7.51 -5.11 -4.44
N ARG A 22 7.96 -5.92 -5.42
CA ARG A 22 7.38 -7.26 -5.65
C ARG A 22 7.71 -8.22 -4.51
N PHE A 23 8.93 -8.15 -3.99
CA PHE A 23 9.36 -8.97 -2.88
C PHE A 23 8.60 -8.65 -1.59
N ILE A 24 8.37 -7.37 -1.27
CA ILE A 24 7.58 -6.97 -0.10
C ILE A 24 6.12 -7.45 -0.23
N ASN A 25 5.45 -7.24 -1.37
CA ASN A 25 4.10 -7.77 -1.62
C ASN A 25 4.02 -9.30 -1.50
N PHE A 26 5.06 -10.00 -1.97
CA PHE A 26 5.16 -11.45 -1.80
C PHE A 26 5.34 -11.84 -0.33
N ALA A 27 6.22 -11.16 0.41
CA ALA A 27 6.46 -11.42 1.83
C ALA A 27 5.20 -11.21 2.68
N TYR A 28 4.39 -10.17 2.39
CA TYR A 28 3.08 -9.99 3.03
C TYR A 28 2.13 -11.16 2.78
N SER A 29 1.98 -11.55 1.52
CA SER A 29 1.06 -12.64 1.15
C SER A 29 1.53 -13.99 1.72
N PHE A 30 2.84 -14.21 1.74
CA PHE A 30 3.45 -15.42 2.26
C PHE A 30 3.37 -15.51 3.79
N GLY A 31 3.65 -14.42 4.50
CA GLY A 31 3.49 -14.34 5.96
C GLY A 31 2.06 -14.65 6.38
N ALA A 32 1.08 -13.99 5.73
CA ALA A 32 -0.33 -14.19 6.03
C ALA A 32 -0.76 -15.65 5.84
N ALA A 33 -0.26 -16.33 4.79
CA ALA A 33 -0.55 -17.73 4.55
C ALA A 33 -0.05 -18.65 5.68
N ILE A 34 1.15 -18.39 6.23
CA ILE A 34 1.71 -19.16 7.36
C ILE A 34 0.86 -18.97 8.62
N VAL A 35 0.35 -17.75 8.86
CA VAL A 35 -0.48 -17.46 10.03
C VAL A 35 -1.84 -18.12 9.94
N ILE A 36 -2.46 -18.06 8.77
CA ILE A 36 -3.73 -18.75 8.51
C ILE A 36 -3.54 -20.25 8.71
N LEU A 37 -2.42 -20.81 8.24
CA LEU A 37 -2.09 -22.22 8.46
C LEU A 37 -1.93 -22.56 9.96
N GLY A 38 -1.22 -21.73 10.72
CA GLY A 38 -1.07 -21.89 12.17
C GLY A 38 -2.39 -21.77 12.94
N ALA A 39 -3.22 -20.79 12.58
CA ALA A 39 -4.57 -20.63 13.13
C ALA A 39 -5.46 -21.83 12.83
N MET A 40 -5.40 -22.36 11.59
CA MET A 40 -6.15 -23.55 11.21
C MET A 40 -5.75 -24.77 12.05
N PHE A 41 -4.45 -25.01 12.27
CA PHE A 41 -3.97 -26.10 13.12
C PHE A 41 -4.47 -25.97 14.56
N LYS A 42 -4.47 -24.75 15.10
CA LYS A 42 -5.00 -24.45 16.44
C LYS A 42 -6.51 -24.71 16.52
N LEU A 43 -7.29 -24.33 15.50
CA LEU A 43 -8.74 -24.52 15.46
C LEU A 43 -9.13 -26.01 15.31
N LEU A 44 -8.42 -26.74 14.44
CA LEU A 44 -8.67 -28.17 14.19
C LEU A 44 -8.13 -29.11 15.28
N HIS A 45 -7.52 -28.57 16.35
CA HIS A 45 -6.92 -29.34 17.44
C HIS A 45 -5.87 -30.37 16.97
N PHE A 46 -5.17 -30.05 15.88
CA PHE A 46 -4.05 -30.88 15.45
C PHE A 46 -2.88 -30.80 16.43
N PRO A 47 -2.08 -31.88 16.54
CA PRO A 47 -0.85 -31.83 17.32
C PRO A 47 0.03 -30.69 16.80
N PHE A 48 0.76 -30.03 17.70
CA PHE A 48 1.58 -28.85 17.43
C PHE A 48 0.81 -27.56 17.05
N GLY A 49 -0.50 -27.49 17.33
CA GLY A 49 -1.30 -26.31 16.98
C GLY A 49 -0.85 -25.01 17.68
N ASN A 50 -0.31 -25.09 18.90
CA ASN A 50 0.24 -23.92 19.60
C ASN A 50 1.56 -23.47 18.98
N GLU A 51 2.43 -24.41 18.66
CA GLU A 51 3.75 -24.20 18.09
C GLU A 51 3.65 -23.61 16.67
N MET A 52 2.77 -24.16 15.84
CA MET A 52 2.50 -23.62 14.50
C MET A 52 1.87 -22.23 14.55
N LEU A 53 0.94 -21.99 15.48
CA LEU A 53 0.38 -20.66 15.69
C LEU A 53 1.44 -19.67 16.15
N PHE A 54 2.31 -20.05 17.09
CA PHE A 54 3.42 -19.21 17.53
C PHE A 54 4.35 -18.84 16.37
N ILE A 55 4.73 -19.81 15.54
CA ILE A 55 5.57 -19.57 14.34
C ILE A 55 4.87 -18.61 13.38
N GLY A 56 3.57 -18.79 13.15
CA GLY A 56 2.77 -17.87 12.33
C GLY A 56 2.80 -16.45 12.88
N MET A 57 2.50 -16.27 14.17
CA MET A 57 2.50 -14.95 14.82
C MET A 57 3.87 -14.28 14.79
N VAL A 58 4.96 -15.03 15.01
CA VAL A 58 6.33 -14.49 14.89
C VAL A 58 6.64 -14.07 13.46
N THR A 59 6.17 -14.83 12.47
CA THR A 59 6.34 -14.48 11.05
C THR A 59 5.66 -13.15 10.72
N GLU A 60 4.46 -12.88 11.22
CA GLU A 60 3.78 -11.58 11.01
C GLU A 60 4.50 -10.43 11.67
N VAL A 61 5.03 -10.64 12.88
CA VAL A 61 5.85 -9.61 13.54
C VAL A 61 7.05 -9.23 12.65
N CYS A 62 7.73 -10.22 12.06
CA CYS A 62 8.83 -9.97 11.14
C CYS A 62 8.38 -9.22 9.86
N VAL A 63 7.27 -9.63 9.26
CA VAL A 63 6.72 -8.99 8.05
C VAL A 63 6.31 -7.54 8.35
N PHE A 64 5.69 -7.28 9.50
CA PHE A 64 5.32 -5.92 9.90
C PHE A 64 6.54 -5.04 10.16
N ILE A 65 7.59 -5.56 10.80
CA ILE A 65 8.83 -4.80 10.99
C ILE A 65 9.44 -4.44 9.63
N ILE A 66 9.49 -5.38 8.69
CA ILE A 66 10.01 -5.12 7.33
C ILE A 66 9.14 -4.08 6.61
N SER A 67 7.81 -4.16 6.77
CA SER A 67 6.89 -3.20 6.16
C SER A 67 7.02 -1.77 6.67
N ALA A 68 7.45 -1.58 7.92
CA ALA A 68 7.62 -0.25 8.49
C ALA A 68 8.70 0.56 7.75
N PHE A 69 9.59 -0.12 7.02
CA PHE A 69 10.61 0.48 6.17
C PHE A 69 10.16 0.66 4.71
N ASP A 70 8.93 0.28 4.34
CA ASP A 70 8.40 0.56 3.00
C ASP A 70 7.98 2.03 2.90
N THR A 71 8.32 2.66 1.77
CA THR A 71 7.95 4.05 1.51
C THR A 71 6.48 4.10 1.07
N PRO A 72 5.65 5.02 1.60
CA PRO A 72 4.25 5.14 1.19
C PRO A 72 4.12 5.26 -0.34
N VAL A 73 3.09 4.63 -0.88
CA VAL A 73 2.75 4.72 -2.31
C VAL A 73 2.58 6.20 -2.64
N ARG A 74 3.33 6.68 -3.63
CA ARG A 74 3.25 8.09 -4.06
C ARG A 74 1.84 8.34 -4.57
N ASP A 75 1.15 9.30 -3.98
CA ASP A 75 -0.12 9.78 -4.48
C ASP A 75 0.05 10.22 -5.93
N TYR A 76 -0.84 9.75 -6.80
CA TYR A 76 -0.85 10.15 -8.20
C TYR A 76 -1.35 11.60 -8.26
N PRO A 77 -0.66 12.54 -8.91
CA PRO A 77 -1.05 13.94 -8.93
C PRO A 77 -2.22 14.13 -9.90
N TRP A 78 -3.42 13.75 -9.45
CA TRP A 78 -4.65 13.86 -10.22
C TRP A 78 -4.94 15.30 -10.63
N GLU A 79 -4.40 16.28 -9.91
CA GLU A 79 -4.46 17.70 -10.25
C GLU A 79 -3.80 18.03 -11.60
N GLN A 80 -2.80 17.25 -12.03
CA GLN A 80 -2.14 17.46 -13.32
C GLN A 80 -3.01 17.02 -14.51
N VAL A 81 -3.91 16.06 -14.28
CA VAL A 81 -4.79 15.50 -15.32
C VAL A 81 -6.17 16.15 -15.27
N PHE A 82 -6.60 16.56 -14.09
CA PHE A 82 -7.85 17.28 -13.83
C PHE A 82 -7.53 18.59 -13.09
N PRO A 83 -7.16 19.65 -13.83
CA PRO A 83 -6.86 20.95 -13.22
C PRO A 83 -8.03 21.52 -12.41
N VAL A 84 -9.27 21.11 -12.72
CA VAL A 84 -10.49 21.42 -11.95
C VAL A 84 -10.47 20.93 -10.50
N LEU A 85 -9.64 19.93 -10.16
CA LEU A 85 -9.47 19.49 -8.77
C LEU A 85 -8.51 20.40 -7.99
N ALA A 86 -7.67 21.17 -8.70
CA ALA A 86 -6.70 22.08 -8.12
C ALA A 86 -7.25 23.50 -7.95
N SER A 87 -8.18 23.91 -8.82
CA SER A 87 -8.81 25.22 -8.74
C SER A 87 -9.92 25.25 -7.69
N GLN A 88 -9.85 26.19 -6.75
CA GLN A 88 -10.93 26.46 -5.78
C GLN A 88 -12.00 27.42 -6.36
N ASN A 89 -11.97 27.69 -7.66
CA ASN A 89 -12.93 28.55 -8.33
C ASN A 89 -14.23 27.77 -8.58
N PRO A 90 -15.36 28.16 -7.96
CA PRO A 90 -16.64 27.47 -8.14
C PRO A 90 -17.14 27.47 -9.59
N GLU A 91 -16.66 28.40 -10.42
CA GLU A 91 -17.07 28.57 -11.82
C GLU A 91 -16.36 27.64 -12.80
N GLU A 92 -15.22 27.03 -12.41
CA GLU A 92 -14.48 26.08 -13.26
C GLU A 92 -14.99 24.64 -13.11
N HIS A 93 -15.87 24.38 -12.14
CA HIS A 93 -16.54 23.09 -12.01
C HIS A 93 -17.58 22.92 -13.12
N PRO A 94 -17.44 21.88 -13.99
CA PRO A 94 -18.44 21.63 -15.02
C PRO A 94 -19.80 21.33 -14.38
N ASN A 95 -20.77 22.21 -14.62
CA ASN A 95 -22.17 22.00 -14.26
C ASN A 95 -22.77 20.91 -15.17
N PHE A 96 -22.58 19.64 -14.80
CA PHE A 96 -23.09 18.47 -15.52
C PHE A 96 -24.63 18.46 -15.70
N SER A 97 -25.34 19.33 -14.99
CA SER A 97 -26.80 19.48 -15.07
C SER A 97 -27.27 20.44 -16.18
N ALA A 98 -26.38 21.23 -16.81
CA ALA A 98 -26.78 22.32 -17.70
C ALA A 98 -26.71 21.98 -19.20
N ASP A 99 -25.85 21.04 -19.63
CA ASP A 99 -25.57 20.80 -21.06
C ASP A 99 -26.37 19.65 -21.70
N THR A 100 -27.21 18.91 -20.95
CA THR A 100 -27.99 17.79 -21.51
C THR A 100 -29.23 18.20 -22.31
N PHE A 101 -29.47 19.49 -22.55
CA PHE A 101 -30.66 19.95 -23.28
C PHE A 101 -30.43 21.14 -24.23
N ARG A 102 -29.26 21.26 -24.86
CA ARG A 102 -29.15 22.11 -26.05
C ARG A 102 -29.27 21.26 -27.31
N PRO A 103 -30.45 21.21 -27.97
CA PRO A 103 -30.51 20.70 -29.33
C PRO A 103 -29.71 21.63 -30.23
N SER A 104 -28.73 21.06 -30.94
CA SER A 104 -28.00 21.74 -32.01
C SER A 104 -28.97 22.19 -33.11
N PRO A 105 -28.78 23.38 -33.71
CA PRO A 105 -29.60 23.86 -34.82
C PRO A 105 -29.43 23.03 -36.09
#